data_AF-A0A0F2JDA0-F1
#
_entry.id   AF-A0A0F2JDA0-F1
#
_cell.length_a   1.000
_cell.length_b   1.000
_cell.length_c   1.000
_cell.angle_alpha   90.00
_cell.angle_beta   90.00
_cell.angle_gamma   90.00
#
_symmetry.space_group_name_H-M   'P 1'
#
loop_
_entity.id
_entity.type
_entity.pdbx_description
1 polymer ?
#
loop_
_entity_poly.entity_id
_entity_poly.type
_entity_poly.pdbx_seq_one_letter_code
_entity_poly.pdbx_strand_id
1 'polypeptide(L)'
;MTSETEAKINQLEAENHTLKDRVASFENEMLRLKAEVASFEQRLSLNNMDYPSSKRFVPKPSQIRALPLDDAIIFRPIEQNSVVTVFNAATSENLELWLYVSVPVYDSPTNMKGWIPEKDTVALTVDNVKLAQSDVTLGEGTKIYEVFEFEKISVTKPVQADNEQRGRIEEKKDGWVRLSCPGGLTIWVMEKDLKYPEIE
;
A
#
# COMPACT_ATOMS: atom_id res chain seq x y z
N MET A 1 62.73 -43.24 28.52
CA MET A 1 61.93 -43.51 27.30
C MET A 1 60.42 -43.48 27.56
N THR A 2 59.91 -43.84 28.75
CA THR A 2 58.47 -43.85 29.06
C THR A 2 57.84 -42.46 29.23
N SER A 3 58.55 -41.50 29.84
CA SER A 3 58.02 -40.15 30.13
C SER A 3 57.72 -39.31 28.87
N GLU A 4 58.52 -39.43 27.81
CA GLU A 4 58.28 -38.71 26.55
C GLU A 4 57.08 -39.27 25.77
N THR A 5 56.81 -40.57 25.91
CA THR A 5 55.67 -41.22 25.26
C THR A 5 54.36 -40.83 25.94
N GLU A 6 54.34 -40.78 27.28
CA GLU A 6 53.17 -40.33 28.07
C GLU A 6 52.87 -38.84 27.83
N ALA A 7 53.88 -37.98 27.79
CA ALA A 7 53.69 -36.56 27.48
C ALA A 7 53.08 -36.34 26.09
N LYS A 8 53.51 -37.15 25.10
CA LYS A 8 52.98 -37.09 23.74
C LYS A 8 51.55 -37.62 23.63
N ILE A 9 51.20 -38.67 24.38
CA ILE A 9 49.83 -39.18 24.45
C ILE A 9 48.90 -38.12 25.06
N ASN A 10 49.27 -37.53 26.19
CA ASN A 10 48.47 -36.48 26.84
C ASN A 10 48.28 -35.25 25.93
N GLN A 11 49.33 -34.88 25.16
CA GLN A 11 49.23 -33.80 24.18
C GLN A 11 48.25 -34.12 23.05
N LEU A 12 48.31 -35.34 22.51
CA LEU A 12 47.40 -35.80 21.44
C LEU A 12 45.95 -35.93 21.93
N GLU A 13 45.73 -36.29 23.19
CA GLU A 13 44.40 -36.35 23.80
C GLU A 13 43.81 -34.95 23.99
N ALA A 14 44.60 -33.99 24.46
CA ALA A 14 44.19 -32.59 24.59
C ALA A 14 43.89 -31.95 23.22
N GLU A 15 44.70 -32.25 22.21
CA GLU A 15 44.48 -31.80 20.84
C GLU A 15 43.20 -32.43 20.25
N ASN A 16 42.97 -33.73 20.47
CA ASN A 16 41.73 -34.39 20.06
C ASN A 16 40.49 -33.77 20.71
N HIS A 17 40.56 -33.44 22.00
CA HIS A 17 39.47 -32.82 22.70
C HIS A 17 39.17 -31.42 22.12
N THR A 18 40.21 -30.62 21.92
CA THR A 18 40.10 -29.29 21.30
C THR A 18 39.53 -29.35 19.88
N LEU A 19 39.96 -30.34 19.09
CA LEU A 19 39.45 -30.53 17.74
C LEU A 19 37.98 -30.95 17.73
N LYS A 20 37.56 -31.83 18.65
CA LYS A 20 36.14 -32.22 18.80
C LYS A 20 35.26 -31.03 19.17
N ASP A 21 35.72 -30.17 20.08
CA ASP A 21 34.98 -28.98 20.47
C ASP A 21 34.84 -28.00 19.31
N ARG A 22 35.90 -27.82 18.50
CA ARG A 22 35.85 -26.99 17.30
C ARG A 22 34.91 -27.55 16.24
N VAL A 23 34.92 -28.87 16.03
CA VAL A 23 33.98 -29.54 15.10
C VAL A 23 32.55 -29.32 15.56
N ALA A 24 32.24 -29.53 16.85
CA ALA A 24 30.90 -29.30 17.38
C ALA A 24 30.46 -27.83 17.24
N SER A 25 31.38 -26.88 17.47
CA SER A 25 31.10 -25.45 17.25
C SER A 25 30.78 -25.15 15.79
N PHE A 26 31.57 -25.68 14.85
CA PHE A 26 31.36 -25.46 13.41
C PHE A 26 30.09 -26.15 12.90
N GLU A 27 29.74 -27.32 13.42
CA GLU A 27 28.47 -28.00 13.08
C GLU A 27 27.26 -27.17 13.52
N ASN A 28 27.30 -26.61 14.74
CA ASN A 28 26.25 -25.72 15.24
C ASN A 28 26.14 -24.44 14.40
N GLU A 29 27.27 -23.83 14.05
CA GLU A 29 27.29 -22.63 13.22
C GLU A 29 26.80 -22.90 11.80
N MET A 30 27.19 -24.04 11.21
CA MET A 30 26.69 -24.48 9.91
C MET A 30 25.18 -24.73 9.94
N LEU A 31 24.65 -25.36 11.00
CA LEU A 31 23.21 -25.56 11.16
C LEU A 31 22.45 -24.23 11.24
N ARG A 32 22.96 -23.28 12.03
CA ARG A 32 22.40 -21.92 12.12
C ARG A 32 22.39 -21.22 10.76
N LEU A 33 23.53 -21.22 10.07
CA LEU A 33 23.67 -20.58 8.76
C LEU A 33 22.81 -21.26 7.69
N LYS A 34 22.64 -22.58 7.73
CA LYS A 34 21.72 -23.29 6.84
C LYS A 34 20.27 -22.89 7.07
N ALA A 35 19.84 -22.73 8.33
CA ALA A 35 18.50 -22.25 8.63
C ALA A 35 18.30 -20.81 8.16
N GLU A 36 19.32 -19.96 8.32
CA GLU A 36 19.32 -18.58 7.84
C GLU A 36 19.28 -18.50 6.30
N VAL A 37 20.10 -19.27 5.60
CA VAL A 37 20.06 -19.36 4.13
C VAL A 37 18.72 -19.90 3.63
N ALA A 38 18.17 -20.94 4.27
CA ALA A 38 16.86 -21.47 3.91
C ALA A 38 15.74 -20.42 4.05
N SER A 39 15.87 -19.47 4.99
CA SER A 39 14.94 -18.33 5.10
C SER A 39 15.05 -17.34 3.94
N PHE A 40 16.24 -17.21 3.33
CA PHE A 40 16.46 -16.39 2.12
C PHE A 40 16.12 -17.13 0.81
N GLU A 41 16.08 -18.46 0.84
CA GLU A 41 15.70 -19.30 -0.32
C GLU A 41 14.18 -19.39 -0.54
N GLN A 42 13.35 -18.83 0.37
CA GLN A 42 11.95 -18.51 0.06
C GLN A 42 11.92 -17.44 -1.03
N ARG A 43 12.00 -17.91 -2.27
CA ARG A 43 11.88 -17.09 -3.46
C ARG A 43 10.44 -16.59 -3.54
N LEU A 44 10.26 -15.29 -3.40
CA LEU A 44 8.99 -14.61 -3.72
C LEU A 44 8.43 -15.14 -5.03
N SER A 45 7.45 -16.02 -4.95
CA SER A 45 6.70 -16.49 -6.10
C SER A 45 5.44 -15.64 -6.21
N LEU A 46 5.32 -14.90 -7.31
CA LEU A 46 4.10 -14.20 -7.66
C LEU A 46 3.39 -14.95 -8.76
N ASN A 47 2.22 -15.50 -8.45
CA ASN A 47 1.36 -16.10 -9.45
C ASN A 47 0.33 -15.06 -9.87
N ASN A 48 0.46 -14.53 -11.09
CA ASN A 48 -0.53 -13.59 -11.63
C ASN A 48 -1.88 -14.29 -11.83
N MET A 49 -2.94 -13.55 -11.60
CA MET A 49 -4.32 -14.00 -11.72
C MET A 49 -5.15 -13.01 -12.51
N ASP A 50 -6.13 -13.53 -13.25
CA ASP A 50 -7.19 -12.70 -13.81
C ASP A 50 -8.04 -12.14 -12.66
N TYR A 51 -8.37 -10.85 -12.76
CA TYR A 51 -9.23 -10.17 -11.80
C TYR A 51 -10.39 -9.50 -12.54
N PRO A 52 -11.65 -9.74 -12.12
CA PRO A 52 -12.82 -9.41 -12.92
C PRO A 52 -13.18 -7.92 -12.94
N SER A 53 -12.54 -7.09 -12.11
CA SER A 53 -12.92 -5.69 -11.92
C SER A 53 -11.72 -4.75 -12.04
N SER A 54 -11.89 -3.62 -12.72
CA SER A 54 -10.85 -2.59 -12.85
C SER A 54 -10.93 -1.52 -11.74
N LYS A 55 -11.93 -1.59 -10.84
CA LYS A 55 -12.09 -0.65 -9.72
C LYS A 55 -12.50 -1.35 -8.43
N ARG A 56 -11.90 -0.92 -7.31
CA ARG A 56 -12.27 -1.40 -5.97
C ARG A 56 -12.47 -0.25 -5.00
N PHE A 57 -13.35 -0.47 -4.03
CA PHE A 57 -13.63 0.48 -2.95
C PHE A 57 -12.84 0.09 -1.69
N VAL A 58 -12.20 1.08 -1.07
CA VAL A 58 -11.38 0.93 0.14
C VAL A 58 -12.13 1.59 1.29
N PRO A 59 -12.95 0.85 2.06
CA PRO A 59 -13.87 1.43 3.04
C PRO A 59 -13.17 1.94 4.31
N LYS A 60 -11.97 1.43 4.61
CA LYS A 60 -11.19 1.75 5.80
C LYS A 60 -9.78 2.21 5.40
N PRO A 61 -9.06 2.97 6.24
CA PRO A 61 -7.68 3.30 5.94
C PRO A 61 -6.86 2.03 5.69
N SER A 62 -6.05 2.05 4.63
CA SER A 62 -5.14 0.97 4.24
C SER A 62 -3.84 1.59 3.70
N GLN A 63 -3.07 0.85 2.92
CA GLN A 63 -1.78 1.26 2.38
C GLN A 63 -1.46 0.50 1.10
N ILE A 64 -0.75 1.17 0.20
CA ILE A 64 -0.10 0.48 -0.93
C ILE A 64 1.35 0.20 -0.61
N ARG A 65 1.80 -0.99 -1.00
CA ARG A 65 3.13 -1.54 -0.70
C ARG A 65 3.93 -1.78 -1.97
N ALA A 66 5.24 -1.86 -1.81
CA ALA A 66 6.16 -2.16 -2.90
C ALA A 66 6.01 -3.59 -3.44
N LEU A 67 5.66 -4.55 -2.57
CA LEU A 67 5.48 -5.97 -2.87
C LEU A 67 4.21 -6.49 -2.18
N PRO A 68 3.62 -7.60 -2.68
CA PRO A 68 2.44 -8.21 -2.09
C PRO A 68 2.79 -9.09 -0.87
N LEU A 69 3.38 -8.44 0.14
CA LEU A 69 3.77 -9.02 1.42
C LEU A 69 3.37 -8.06 2.55
N ASP A 70 3.07 -8.61 3.72
CA ASP A 70 2.66 -7.82 4.88
C ASP A 70 3.78 -6.95 5.48
N ASP A 71 5.05 -7.34 5.29
CA ASP A 71 6.23 -6.63 5.80
C ASP A 71 6.92 -5.78 4.73
N ALA A 72 6.40 -5.77 3.48
CA ALA A 72 6.96 -4.97 2.41
C ALA A 72 6.90 -3.46 2.71
N ILE A 73 7.86 -2.73 2.13
CA ILE A 73 7.95 -1.27 2.20
C ILE A 73 6.60 -0.66 1.83
N ILE A 74 6.09 0.19 2.72
CA ILE A 74 4.88 0.97 2.49
C ILE A 74 5.25 2.17 1.63
N PHE A 75 4.58 2.30 0.48
CA PHE A 75 4.75 3.44 -0.42
C PHE A 75 3.95 4.64 0.03
N ARG A 76 2.68 4.43 0.41
CA ARG A 76 1.84 5.47 1.00
C ARG A 76 0.58 4.88 1.65
N PRO A 77 -0.02 5.60 2.62
CA PRO A 77 -1.36 5.26 3.09
C PRO A 77 -2.41 5.49 1.99
N ILE A 78 -3.52 4.78 2.13
CA ILE A 78 -4.77 5.02 1.41
C ILE A 78 -5.78 5.48 2.45
N GLU A 79 -6.35 6.65 2.25
CA GLU A 79 -7.40 7.11 3.14
C GLU A 79 -8.69 6.31 2.96
N GLN A 80 -9.53 6.31 3.99
CA GLN A 80 -10.84 5.66 3.93
C GLN A 80 -11.70 6.21 2.79
N ASN A 81 -12.66 5.38 2.38
CA ASN A 81 -13.62 5.65 1.32
C ASN A 81 -12.95 6.04 -0.01
N SER A 82 -11.79 5.45 -0.30
CA SER A 82 -11.11 5.70 -1.56
C SER A 82 -11.52 4.68 -2.62
N VAL A 83 -11.56 5.11 -3.87
CA VAL A 83 -11.67 4.22 -5.04
C VAL A 83 -10.29 4.09 -5.67
N VAL A 84 -9.88 2.85 -5.91
CA VAL A 84 -8.60 2.51 -6.52
C VAL A 84 -8.81 1.82 -7.86
N THR A 85 -7.91 2.07 -8.81
CA THR A 85 -7.91 1.39 -10.11
C THR A 85 -7.04 0.13 -10.02
N VAL A 86 -7.59 -1.03 -10.37
CA VAL A 86 -6.87 -2.31 -10.38
C VAL A 86 -6.23 -2.52 -11.75
N PHE A 87 -4.93 -2.82 -11.77
CA PHE A 87 -4.19 -3.15 -12.99
C PHE A 87 -3.81 -4.62 -13.09
N ASN A 88 -3.61 -5.27 -11.95
CA ASN A 88 -3.21 -6.67 -11.90
C ASN A 88 -3.63 -7.28 -10.56
N ALA A 89 -3.69 -8.60 -10.50
CA ALA A 89 -3.84 -9.35 -9.27
C ALA A 89 -2.82 -10.49 -9.23
N ALA A 90 -2.32 -10.80 -8.05
CA ALA A 90 -1.42 -11.92 -7.85
C ALA A 90 -1.61 -12.52 -6.47
N THR A 91 -1.29 -13.80 -6.34
CA THR A 91 -1.11 -14.43 -5.03
C THR A 91 0.37 -14.48 -4.67
N SER A 92 0.68 -14.21 -3.40
CA SER A 92 2.00 -14.49 -2.83
C SER A 92 2.04 -15.90 -2.21
N GLU A 93 3.17 -16.26 -1.59
CA GLU A 93 3.43 -17.63 -1.09
C GLU A 93 2.39 -18.15 -0.10
N ASN A 94 1.71 -17.27 0.63
CA ASN A 94 0.65 -17.61 1.57
C ASN A 94 -0.73 -17.82 0.89
N LEU A 95 -0.78 -17.78 -0.45
CA LEU A 95 -1.99 -17.84 -1.28
C LEU A 95 -2.98 -16.69 -1.03
N GLU A 96 -2.56 -15.63 -0.36
CA GLU A 96 -3.37 -14.43 -0.21
C GLU A 96 -3.42 -13.66 -1.52
N LEU A 97 -4.61 -13.16 -1.87
CA LEU A 97 -4.80 -12.38 -3.07
C LEU A 97 -4.44 -10.91 -2.82
N TRP A 98 -3.58 -10.38 -3.68
CA TRP A 98 -3.14 -8.99 -3.68
C TRP A 98 -3.49 -8.33 -5.00
N LEU A 99 -3.83 -7.05 -4.93
CA LEU A 99 -4.17 -6.23 -6.09
C LEU A 99 -3.06 -5.20 -6.31
N TYR A 100 -2.54 -5.11 -7.53
CA TYR A 100 -1.68 -4.02 -7.93
C TYR A 100 -2.55 -2.87 -8.44
N VAL A 101 -2.58 -1.77 -7.70
CA VAL A 101 -3.55 -0.69 -7.88
C VAL A 101 -2.89 0.67 -8.10
N SER A 102 -3.62 1.61 -8.71
CA SER A 102 -3.39 3.05 -8.60
C SER A 102 -4.30 3.66 -7.55
N VAL A 103 -3.76 4.55 -6.73
CA VAL A 103 -4.53 5.41 -5.84
C VAL A 103 -4.50 6.83 -6.40
N PRO A 104 -5.62 7.58 -6.41
CA PRO A 104 -5.61 8.99 -6.74
C PRO A 104 -4.64 9.78 -5.83
N VAL A 105 -3.92 10.71 -6.43
CA VAL A 105 -2.96 11.62 -5.79
C VAL A 105 -3.22 13.03 -6.27
N TYR A 106 -3.14 13.99 -5.35
CA TYR A 106 -3.53 15.38 -5.55
C TYR A 106 -2.41 16.38 -5.19
N ASP A 107 -1.37 15.93 -4.49
CA ASP A 107 -0.21 16.72 -4.06
C ASP A 107 1.03 16.44 -4.94
N SER A 108 1.50 15.20 -4.98
CA SER A 108 2.70 14.77 -5.69
C SER A 108 2.48 13.41 -6.33
N PRO A 109 2.73 13.24 -7.65
CA PRO A 109 2.42 12.00 -8.38
C PRO A 109 3.41 10.85 -8.12
N THR A 110 4.14 10.85 -7.01
CA THR A 110 5.08 9.80 -6.64
C THR A 110 4.40 8.69 -5.85
N ASN A 111 4.88 7.46 -6.00
CA ASN A 111 4.44 6.31 -5.19
C ASN A 111 2.92 6.04 -5.21
N MET A 112 2.22 6.42 -6.30
CA MET A 112 0.76 6.27 -6.42
C MET A 112 0.30 4.87 -6.83
N LYS A 113 1.23 3.96 -7.15
CA LYS A 113 0.95 2.57 -7.54
C LYS A 113 1.66 1.60 -6.61
N GLY A 114 0.98 0.51 -6.27
CA GLY A 114 1.53 -0.53 -5.39
C GLY A 114 0.53 -1.63 -5.12
N TRP A 115 0.92 -2.55 -4.24
CA TRP A 115 0.12 -3.71 -3.84
C TRP A 115 -0.72 -3.42 -2.61
N ILE A 116 -1.99 -3.81 -2.64
CA ILE A 116 -2.92 -3.80 -1.52
C ILE A 116 -3.54 -5.21 -1.35
N PRO A 117 -3.75 -5.70 -0.12
CA PRO A 117 -4.49 -6.94 0.09
C PRO A 117 -5.91 -6.84 -0.47
N GLU A 118 -6.40 -7.84 -1.19
CA GLU A 118 -7.77 -7.81 -1.74
C GLU A 118 -8.82 -7.68 -0.63
N LYS A 119 -8.56 -8.29 0.53
CA LYS A 119 -9.39 -8.24 1.75
C LYS A 119 -9.58 -6.84 2.34
N ASP A 120 -8.68 -5.90 2.03
CA ASP A 120 -8.78 -4.50 2.48
C ASP A 120 -9.73 -3.69 1.59
N THR A 121 -10.26 -4.33 0.54
CA THR A 121 -11.12 -3.73 -0.46
C THR A 121 -12.45 -4.47 -0.55
N VAL A 122 -13.46 -3.80 -1.07
CA VAL A 122 -14.74 -4.40 -1.45
C VAL A 122 -15.11 -3.97 -2.86
N ALA A 123 -16.06 -4.66 -3.48
CA ALA A 123 -16.59 -4.27 -4.78
C ALA A 123 -17.17 -2.84 -4.71
N LEU A 124 -16.93 -2.04 -5.74
CA LEU A 124 -17.63 -0.76 -5.93
C LEU A 124 -19.05 -1.07 -6.41
N THR A 125 -20.06 -0.56 -5.71
CA THR A 125 -21.47 -0.90 -5.94
C THR A 125 -22.34 0.35 -5.87
N VAL A 126 -23.59 0.25 -6.32
CA VAL A 126 -24.58 1.34 -6.23
C VAL A 126 -24.76 1.80 -4.78
N ASP A 127 -24.67 0.88 -3.82
CA ASP A 127 -24.90 1.15 -2.41
C ASP A 127 -23.74 1.93 -1.75
N ASN A 128 -22.50 1.67 -2.17
CA ASN A 128 -21.31 2.29 -1.56
C ASN A 128 -20.67 3.40 -2.38
N VAL A 129 -21.01 3.57 -3.67
CA VAL A 129 -20.37 4.58 -4.53
C VAL A 129 -20.54 6.00 -3.98
N LYS A 130 -21.67 6.30 -3.33
CA LYS A 130 -21.95 7.62 -2.72
C LYS A 130 -21.15 7.88 -1.44
N LEU A 131 -20.55 6.85 -0.86
CA LEU A 131 -19.62 6.99 0.25
C LEU A 131 -18.22 7.39 -0.22
N ALA A 132 -17.90 7.18 -1.51
CA ALA A 132 -16.60 7.50 -2.06
C ALA A 132 -16.24 8.97 -1.83
N GLN A 133 -15.07 9.16 -1.21
CA GLN A 133 -14.45 10.45 -1.03
C GLN A 133 -13.41 10.74 -2.10
N SER A 134 -12.81 9.72 -2.73
CA SER A 134 -11.82 9.91 -3.80
C SER A 134 -12.33 9.57 -5.18
N ASP A 135 -11.67 10.27 -6.10
CA ASP A 135 -11.90 10.46 -7.53
C ASP A 135 -13.33 10.86 -7.90
N VAL A 136 -13.90 11.76 -7.10
CA VAL A 136 -15.06 12.53 -7.55
C VAL A 136 -14.62 13.58 -8.56
N THR A 137 -15.46 13.81 -9.57
CA THR A 137 -15.18 14.76 -10.65
C THR A 137 -16.28 15.81 -10.75
N LEU A 138 -15.93 16.98 -11.28
CA LEU A 138 -16.84 18.05 -11.63
C LEU A 138 -16.59 18.47 -13.08
N GLY A 139 -17.66 18.69 -13.82
CA GLY A 139 -17.57 19.03 -15.23
C GLY A 139 -17.06 20.45 -15.48
N GLU A 140 -16.51 20.68 -16.66
CA GLU A 140 -16.23 22.02 -17.18
C GLU A 140 -17.47 22.93 -17.07
N GLY A 141 -17.25 24.20 -16.74
CA GLY A 141 -18.29 25.22 -16.58
C GLY A 141 -19.02 25.18 -15.23
N THR A 142 -18.76 24.18 -14.38
CA THR A 142 -19.33 24.09 -13.02
C THR A 142 -18.93 25.30 -12.20
N LYS A 143 -19.88 25.88 -11.45
CA LYS A 143 -19.59 27.01 -10.56
C LYS A 143 -18.86 26.50 -9.31
N ILE A 144 -17.66 27.02 -9.09
CA ILE A 144 -16.78 26.68 -7.97
C ILE A 144 -16.43 27.94 -7.18
N TYR A 145 -16.12 27.77 -5.90
CA TYR A 145 -15.72 28.84 -5.00
C TYR A 145 -14.36 28.53 -4.42
N GLU A 146 -13.35 29.30 -4.81
CA GLU A 146 -11.95 29.12 -4.39
C GLU A 146 -11.70 29.76 -3.03
N VAL A 147 -12.28 29.18 -1.98
CA VAL A 147 -12.08 29.58 -0.59
C VAL A 147 -11.93 28.35 0.29
N PHE A 148 -11.20 28.51 1.40
CA PHE A 148 -11.05 27.44 2.38
C PHE A 148 -12.29 27.34 3.29
N GLU A 149 -12.69 28.46 3.91
CA GLU A 149 -13.79 28.53 4.87
C GLU A 149 -15.16 28.56 4.17
N PHE A 150 -16.09 27.72 4.63
CA PHE A 150 -17.47 27.66 4.12
C PHE A 150 -18.19 29.01 4.18
N GLU A 151 -17.99 29.76 5.26
CA GLU A 151 -18.65 31.04 5.52
C GLU A 151 -18.28 32.11 4.49
N LYS A 152 -17.14 31.95 3.80
CA LYS A 152 -16.71 32.90 2.76
C LYS A 152 -17.41 32.68 1.42
N ILE A 153 -18.11 31.57 1.21
CA ILE A 153 -18.84 31.30 -0.05
C ILE A 153 -19.83 32.45 -0.36
N SER A 154 -20.51 33.01 0.65
CA SER A 154 -21.53 34.06 0.43
C SER A 154 -20.97 35.40 -0.04
N VAL A 155 -19.68 35.66 0.20
CA VAL A 155 -19.00 36.91 -0.16
C VAL A 155 -18.00 36.73 -1.32
N THR A 156 -17.72 35.49 -1.70
CA THR A 156 -16.84 35.14 -2.81
C THR A 156 -17.62 35.04 -4.11
N LYS A 157 -17.10 35.65 -5.17
CA LYS A 157 -17.65 35.48 -6.52
C LYS A 157 -17.30 34.08 -7.04
N PRO A 158 -18.26 33.31 -7.57
CA PRO A 158 -17.94 32.01 -8.16
C PRO A 158 -17.09 32.17 -9.42
N VAL A 159 -16.21 31.20 -9.63
CA VAL A 159 -15.46 30.99 -10.87
C VAL A 159 -16.08 29.78 -11.58
N GLN A 160 -15.99 29.72 -12.91
CA GLN A 160 -16.35 28.51 -13.64
C GLN A 160 -15.12 27.62 -13.77
N ALA A 161 -15.29 26.32 -13.54
CA ALA A 161 -14.20 25.36 -13.78
C ALA A 161 -13.83 25.38 -15.27
N ASP A 162 -12.57 25.68 -15.58
CA ASP A 162 -12.07 25.79 -16.97
C ASP A 162 -11.97 24.44 -17.69
N ASN A 163 -12.03 23.34 -16.94
CA ASN A 163 -11.90 21.97 -17.41
C ASN A 163 -12.55 21.01 -16.40
N GLU A 164 -12.64 19.73 -16.76
CA GLU A 164 -12.99 18.70 -15.78
C GLU A 164 -11.93 18.66 -14.67
N GLN A 165 -12.39 18.81 -13.43
CA GLN A 165 -11.54 18.75 -12.25
C GLN A 165 -11.87 17.47 -11.48
N ARG A 166 -10.83 16.84 -10.95
CA ARG A 166 -10.95 15.70 -10.02
C ARG A 166 -10.51 16.14 -8.65
N GLY A 167 -11.07 15.54 -7.61
CA GLY A 167 -10.66 15.86 -6.25
C GLY A 167 -11.05 14.81 -5.24
N ARG A 168 -10.64 15.07 -4.01
CA ARG A 168 -11.08 14.34 -2.82
C ARG A 168 -12.03 15.21 -2.01
N ILE A 169 -13.14 14.62 -1.59
CA ILE A 169 -14.07 15.23 -0.65
C ILE A 169 -13.39 15.29 0.73
N GLU A 170 -13.16 16.50 1.22
CA GLU A 170 -12.64 16.73 2.57
C GLU A 170 -13.76 17.12 3.56
N GLU A 171 -14.82 17.76 3.07
CA GLU A 171 -15.90 18.27 3.92
C GLU A 171 -17.23 18.28 3.19
N LYS A 172 -18.33 18.02 3.91
CA LYS A 172 -19.71 18.21 3.44
C LYS A 172 -20.47 19.09 4.44
N LYS A 173 -21.08 20.18 3.99
CA LYS A 173 -21.81 21.13 4.83
C LYS A 173 -22.94 21.79 4.05
N ASP A 174 -24.17 21.71 4.56
CA ASP A 174 -25.37 22.37 4.01
C ASP A 174 -25.57 22.19 2.49
N GLY A 175 -25.28 20.99 1.97
CA GLY A 175 -25.40 20.66 0.53
C GLY A 175 -24.21 21.10 -0.33
N TRP A 176 -23.17 21.67 0.29
CA TRP A 176 -21.89 21.97 -0.33
C TRP A 176 -20.84 20.95 0.05
N VAL A 177 -19.86 20.81 -0.83
CA VAL A 177 -18.72 19.90 -0.66
C VAL A 177 -17.43 20.67 -0.88
N ARG A 178 -16.49 20.52 0.04
CA ARG A 178 -15.12 21.01 -0.11
C ARG A 178 -14.27 19.91 -0.75
N LEU A 179 -13.64 20.24 -1.87
CA LEU A 179 -12.72 19.36 -2.58
C LEU A 179 -11.29 19.83 -2.41
N SER A 180 -10.39 18.86 -2.22
CA SER A 180 -8.96 19.01 -2.43
C SER A 180 -8.59 18.48 -3.80
N CYS A 181 -8.11 19.36 -4.65
CA CYS A 181 -7.83 19.13 -6.06
C CYS A 181 -6.31 19.14 -6.34
N PRO A 182 -5.87 18.60 -7.48
CA PRO A 182 -4.48 18.64 -7.90
C PRO A 182 -3.87 20.05 -7.81
N GLY A 183 -2.61 20.13 -7.37
CA GLY A 183 -1.89 21.41 -7.28
C GLY A 183 -2.20 22.22 -6.01
N GLY A 184 -2.80 21.58 -5.00
CA GLY A 184 -3.13 22.23 -3.72
C GLY A 184 -4.36 23.15 -3.79
N LEU A 185 -5.12 23.09 -4.89
CA LEU A 185 -6.35 23.85 -5.06
C LEU A 185 -7.43 23.30 -4.12
N THR A 186 -8.04 24.19 -3.33
CA THR A 186 -9.20 23.86 -2.50
C THR A 186 -10.41 24.64 -2.99
N ILE A 187 -11.51 23.94 -3.25
CA ILE A 187 -12.74 24.53 -3.79
C ILE A 187 -13.98 24.05 -3.06
N TRP A 188 -14.99 24.91 -2.99
CA TRP A 188 -16.35 24.53 -2.64
C TRP A 188 -17.24 24.44 -3.88
N VAL A 189 -18.09 23.42 -3.93
CA VAL A 189 -19.07 23.17 -4.99
C VAL A 189 -20.34 22.56 -4.41
N MET A 190 -21.47 22.71 -5.09
CA MET A 190 -22.72 22.06 -4.69
C MET A 190 -22.61 20.55 -4.90
N GLU A 191 -23.07 19.76 -3.92
CA GLU A 191 -22.96 18.29 -3.98
C GLU A 191 -23.67 17.68 -5.19
N LYS A 192 -24.79 18.30 -5.64
CA LYS A 192 -25.55 17.87 -6.81
C LYS A 192 -24.77 17.94 -8.13
N ASP A 193 -23.72 18.75 -8.19
CA ASP A 193 -22.91 18.95 -9.39
C ASP A 193 -21.72 17.98 -9.43
N LEU A 194 -21.52 17.17 -8.38
CA LEU A 194 -20.48 16.14 -8.31
C LEU A 194 -20.87 14.88 -9.06
N LYS A 195 -19.92 14.38 -9.85
CA LYS A 195 -19.95 13.05 -10.44
C LYS A 195 -19.13 12.11 -9.56
N TYR A 196 -19.74 11.00 -9.18
CA TYR A 196 -19.08 9.94 -8.42
C TYR A 196 -18.46 8.90 -9.38
N PRO A 197 -17.47 8.11 -8.94
CA PRO A 197 -16.83 7.10 -9.77
C PRO A 197 -17.84 6.14 -10.42
N GLU A 198 -17.64 5.84 -11.71
CA GLU A 198 -18.49 4.87 -12.42
C GLU A 198 -18.32 3.46 -11.85
N ILE A 199 -19.47 2.78 -11.70
CA ILE A 199 -19.57 1.37 -11.30
C ILE A 199 -19.47 0.51 -12.57
N GLU A 200 -18.83 -0.64 -12.46
CA GLU A 200 -18.69 -1.64 -13.53
C GLU A 200 -19.89 -2.58 -13.65
#